data_AF-A0A7L3CX39-F1
#
_entry.id   AF-A0A7L3CX39-F1
#
_cell.length_a   1.000
_cell.length_b   1.000
_cell.length_c   1.000
_cell.angle_alpha   90.00
_cell.angle_beta   90.00
_cell.angle_gamma   90.00
#
_symmetry.space_group_name_H-M   'P 1'
#
loop_
_entity.id
_entity.type
_entity.pdbx_description
1 polymer ?
#
loop_
_entity_poly.entity_id
_entity_poly.type
_entity_poly.pdbx_seq_one_letter_code
_entity_poly.pdbx_strand_id
1 'polypeptide(L)'
;SKSWRKIKNMVHWSPFVMSFKKKYPWIQLAGHAGSFKAAANGRILKKHCESEQRCLDRLMNDVLKPYVPAYHGDVVKDGERYNQMEDLLAEFDSPCVMDCKMGVRTYLEEELIKARKKPSLRKDMYQKMIEVDPDAPTEEENMLRAVTKPRYMQWRETISSTATLGFRIEGIKKEDGTVNRDFKKTRTKEQVTEAFREFTRGNRNVLNSYLNRLKGIRATLETSPFFKCHEVIGSSLLFIHDKKEQAKVWMIDFGKTTPLPEGQVLQHNVPWVEGNREDGYLWGLDNLIQILTELSQSEDLH
;
A
#
# COMPACT_ATOMS: atom_id res chain seq x y z
N SER A 1 33.00 -51.91 38.45
CA SER A 1 33.09 -50.47 38.14
C SER A 1 32.41 -50.19 36.81
N LYS A 2 31.12 -49.88 36.86
CA LYS A 2 30.29 -49.50 35.70
C LYS A 2 30.11 -47.97 35.74
N SER A 3 30.32 -47.34 34.59
CA SER A 3 29.60 -46.13 34.11
C SER A 3 30.52 -45.10 33.45
N TRP A 4 31.17 -45.48 32.36
CA TRP A 4 31.65 -44.55 31.32
C TRP A 4 30.88 -44.71 30.00
N ARG A 5 29.65 -45.27 30.05
CA ARG A 5 28.79 -45.51 28.88
C ARG A 5 27.43 -44.79 28.91
N LYS A 6 27.29 -43.69 29.65
CA LYS A 6 26.04 -42.91 29.70
C LYS A 6 26.24 -41.39 29.71
N ILE A 7 27.08 -40.86 28.81
CA ILE A 7 27.01 -39.44 28.41
C ILE A 7 27.31 -39.35 26.90
N LYS A 8 26.51 -40.05 26.08
CA LYS A 8 26.57 -39.91 24.62
C LYS A 8 25.29 -39.38 23.97
N ASN A 9 24.28 -39.00 24.76
CA ASN A 9 22.94 -38.67 24.23
C ASN A 9 22.34 -37.32 24.65
N MET A 10 23.10 -36.33 25.15
CA MET A 10 22.46 -35.10 25.65
C MET A 10 23.19 -33.77 25.42
N VAL A 11 24.00 -33.63 24.36
CA VAL A 11 24.42 -32.31 23.88
C VAL A 11 24.41 -32.28 22.36
N HIS A 12 23.19 -32.30 21.79
CA HIS A 12 22.97 -32.08 20.35
C HIS A 12 22.31 -30.72 20.06
N TRP A 13 22.44 -29.76 20.98
CA TRP A 13 21.93 -28.40 20.80
C TRP A 13 23.10 -27.41 20.91
N SER A 14 23.32 -26.66 19.84
CA SER A 14 24.29 -25.57 19.78
C SER A 14 23.98 -24.54 20.87
N PRO A 15 24.94 -24.19 21.76
CA PRO A 15 24.75 -23.13 22.74
C PRO A 15 24.87 -21.73 22.13
N PHE A 16 25.14 -21.63 20.82
CA PHE A 16 25.21 -20.39 20.07
C PHE A 16 24.02 -20.26 19.13
N VAL A 17 23.24 -19.19 19.32
CA VAL A 17 22.28 -18.70 18.33
C VAL A 17 23.07 -18.16 17.16
N MET A 18 23.18 -18.93 16.08
CA MET A 18 23.71 -18.41 14.81
C MET A 18 22.68 -17.45 14.20
N SER A 19 22.93 -16.14 14.33
CA SER A 19 22.19 -15.11 13.61
C SER A 19 22.63 -15.09 12.15
N PHE A 20 21.84 -15.67 11.25
CA PHE A 20 22.03 -15.48 9.82
C PHE A 20 21.44 -14.12 9.41
N LYS A 21 22.28 -13.19 8.95
CA LYS A 21 21.81 -11.95 8.31
C LYS A 21 21.18 -12.30 6.96
N LYS A 22 19.86 -12.42 6.92
CA LYS A 22 19.11 -12.57 5.67
C LYS A 22 19.30 -11.30 4.83
N LYS A 23 19.95 -11.42 3.68
CA LYS A 23 20.04 -10.34 2.68
C LYS A 23 19.00 -10.62 1.59
N TYR A 24 18.01 -9.75 1.45
CA TYR A 24 17.13 -9.72 0.29
C TYR A 24 17.13 -8.29 -0.29
N PRO A 25 16.97 -8.13 -1.62
CA PRO A 25 16.87 -6.81 -2.22
C PRO A 25 15.59 -6.12 -1.73
N TRP A 26 15.73 -4.88 -1.26
CA TRP A 26 14.59 -4.04 -0.91
C TRP A 26 13.73 -3.76 -2.15
N ILE A 27 12.40 -3.78 -1.99
CA ILE A 27 11.44 -3.60 -3.10
C ILE A 27 10.62 -2.35 -2.84
N GLN A 28 10.66 -1.41 -3.78
CA GLN A 28 9.79 -0.24 -3.80
C GLN A 28 8.88 -0.32 -5.04
N LEU A 29 7.59 -0.61 -4.84
CA LEU A 29 6.62 -0.72 -5.95
C LEU A 29 6.11 0.65 -6.39
N ALA A 30 5.80 1.53 -5.43
CA ALA A 30 5.28 2.88 -5.65
C ALA A 30 6.12 3.97 -4.96
N GLY A 31 5.81 5.24 -5.23
CA GLY A 31 6.51 6.40 -4.69
C GLY A 31 7.77 6.80 -5.45
N HIS A 32 8.46 7.85 -4.97
CA HIS A 32 9.65 8.40 -5.62
C HIS A 32 10.89 7.55 -5.31
N ALA A 33 11.72 7.29 -6.32
CA ALA A 33 12.99 6.58 -6.16
C ALA A 33 13.87 7.28 -5.11
N GLY A 34 14.59 6.48 -4.31
CA GLY A 34 15.48 7.00 -3.25
C GLY A 34 14.77 7.41 -1.95
N SER A 35 13.47 7.08 -1.81
CA SER A 35 12.72 7.40 -0.57
C SER A 35 12.98 6.42 0.58
N PHE A 36 13.63 5.28 0.32
CA PHE A 36 13.87 4.24 1.32
C PHE A 36 15.35 3.91 1.46
N LYS A 37 15.78 3.62 2.69
CA LYS A 37 17.09 3.06 3.03
C LYS A 37 16.91 1.84 3.94
N ALA A 38 17.76 0.83 3.78
CA ALA A 38 17.79 -0.30 4.70
C ALA A 38 18.25 0.13 6.10
N ALA A 39 17.63 -0.45 7.14
CA ALA A 39 18.11 -0.39 8.52
C ALA A 39 18.40 -1.81 9.05
N ALA A 40 19.01 -1.88 10.24
CA ALA A 40 19.28 -3.15 10.90
C ALA A 40 18.03 -3.73 11.57
N ASN A 41 18.06 -5.04 11.85
CA ASN A 41 17.09 -5.75 12.69
C ASN A 41 15.65 -5.72 12.15
N GLY A 42 15.46 -5.98 10.85
CA GLY A 42 14.13 -6.04 10.24
C GLY A 42 13.41 -4.68 10.22
N ARG A 43 14.17 -3.60 10.00
CA ARG A 43 13.65 -2.23 9.93
C ARG A 43 14.02 -1.57 8.62
N ILE A 44 13.24 -0.57 8.25
CA ILE A 44 13.48 0.31 7.11
C ILE A 44 13.43 1.78 7.53
N LEU A 45 14.09 2.61 6.75
CA LEU A 45 14.03 4.06 6.86
C LEU A 45 13.28 4.60 5.66
N LYS A 46 12.18 5.31 5.89
CA LYS A 46 11.48 6.08 4.86
C LYS A 46 11.78 7.56 5.05
N LYS A 47 12.08 8.27 3.97
CA LYS A 47 12.39 9.70 4.02
C LYS A 47 11.27 10.44 4.76
N HIS A 48 11.65 11.26 5.74
CA HIS A 48 10.70 11.86 6.66
C HIS A 48 9.67 12.71 5.93
N CYS A 49 8.41 12.50 6.28
CA CYS A 49 7.26 13.32 5.91
C CYS A 49 6.50 13.63 7.19
N GLU A 50 6.29 14.90 7.49
CA GLU A 50 5.67 15.33 8.74
C GLU A 50 4.24 14.80 8.90
N SER A 51 3.44 14.78 7.82
CA SER A 51 2.08 14.21 7.86
C SER A 51 2.10 12.73 8.18
N GLU A 52 3.01 11.98 7.55
CA GLU A 52 3.14 10.54 7.77
C GLU A 52 3.63 10.23 9.17
N GLN A 53 4.62 10.98 9.66
CA GLN A 53 5.16 10.86 11.01
C GLN A 53 4.05 10.99 12.06
N ARG A 54 3.23 12.05 11.97
CA ARG A 54 2.09 12.26 12.88
C ARG A 54 1.04 11.16 12.77
N CYS A 55 0.78 10.64 11.56
CA CYS A 55 -0.14 9.53 11.38
C CYS A 55 0.37 8.26 12.05
N LEU A 56 1.64 7.92 11.84
CA LEU A 56 2.28 6.74 12.44
C LEU A 56 2.27 6.80 13.97
N ASP A 57 2.58 7.96 14.57
CA ASP A 57 2.46 8.16 16.02
C ASP A 57 1.05 7.86 16.55
N ARG A 58 0.01 8.37 15.87
CA ARG A 58 -1.38 8.14 16.26
C ARG A 58 -1.76 6.67 16.07
N LEU A 59 -1.39 6.06 14.95
CA LEU A 59 -1.66 4.67 14.62
C LEU A 59 -1.01 3.69 15.61
N MET A 60 0.15 4.03 16.19
CA MET A 60 0.79 3.21 17.23
C MET A 60 0.00 3.14 18.55
N ASN A 61 -0.99 4.01 18.71
CA ASN A 61 -1.92 4.08 19.83
C ASN A 61 -3.38 3.81 19.42
N ASP A 62 -3.62 3.41 18.17
CA ASP A 62 -4.96 3.11 17.63
C ASP A 62 -5.18 1.60 17.53
N VAL A 63 -6.46 1.18 17.43
CA VAL A 63 -6.83 -0.22 17.17
C VAL A 63 -6.28 -0.76 15.84
N LEU A 64 -5.95 0.13 14.89
CA LEU A 64 -5.30 -0.22 13.62
C LEU A 64 -3.83 -0.61 13.74
N LYS A 65 -3.19 -0.45 14.90
CA LYS A 65 -1.77 -0.79 15.12
C LYS A 65 -1.34 -2.14 14.53
N PRO A 66 -2.10 -3.25 14.65
CA PRO A 66 -1.70 -4.54 14.10
C PRO A 66 -1.76 -4.63 12.56
N TYR A 67 -2.30 -3.61 11.90
CA TYR A 67 -2.55 -3.55 10.45
C TYR A 67 -1.67 -2.53 9.73
N VAL A 68 -0.74 -1.90 10.43
CA VAL A 68 0.25 -0.95 9.88
C VAL A 68 1.67 -1.40 10.25
N PRO A 69 2.73 -0.96 9.54
CA PRO A 69 4.10 -1.20 9.98
C PRO A 69 4.33 -0.61 11.37
N ALA A 70 5.00 -1.35 12.25
CA ALA A 70 5.41 -0.78 13.53
C ALA A 70 6.31 0.45 13.30
N TYR A 71 6.00 1.56 13.96
CA TYR A 71 6.78 2.79 13.90
C TYR A 71 7.68 2.91 15.14
N HIS A 72 8.92 3.30 14.91
CA HIS A 72 9.98 3.32 15.94
C HIS A 72 10.53 4.72 16.20
N GLY A 73 9.81 5.75 15.78
CA GLY A 73 10.27 7.14 15.84
C GLY A 73 11.13 7.53 14.64
N ASP A 74 11.68 8.73 14.74
CA ASP A 74 12.53 9.28 13.69
C ASP A 74 14.01 9.10 13.98
N VAL A 75 14.79 9.01 12.92
CA VAL A 75 16.25 8.95 12.98
C VAL A 75 16.86 9.91 11.97
N VAL A 76 17.97 10.53 12.36
CA VAL A 76 18.80 11.33 11.44
C VAL A 76 19.97 10.46 10.97
N LYS A 77 20.14 10.34 9.66
CA LYS A 77 21.22 9.58 9.03
C LYS A 77 21.74 10.36 7.82
N ASP A 78 23.06 10.54 7.76
CA ASP A 78 23.72 11.31 6.69
C ASP A 78 23.16 12.74 6.52
N GLY A 79 22.76 13.38 7.62
CA GLY A 79 22.16 14.72 7.61
C GLY A 79 20.70 14.79 7.15
N GLU A 80 20.07 13.66 6.81
CA GLU A 80 18.65 13.58 6.46
C GLU A 80 17.83 12.89 7.56
N ARG A 81 16.58 13.33 7.76
CA ARG A 81 15.63 12.74 8.71
C ARG A 81 14.80 11.65 8.03
N TYR A 82 14.55 10.55 8.75
CA TYR A 82 13.79 9.39 8.29
C TYR A 82 12.81 8.92 9.36
N ASN A 83 11.64 8.47 8.93
CA ASN A 83 10.73 7.66 9.73
C ASN A 83 11.30 6.24 9.79
N GLN A 84 11.61 5.72 10.98
CA GLN A 84 12.05 4.33 11.15
C GLN A 84 10.84 3.42 11.37
N MET A 85 10.69 2.41 10.51
CA MET A 85 9.53 1.51 10.52
C MET A 85 9.96 0.06 10.42
N GLU A 86 9.05 -0.86 10.75
CA GLU A 86 9.16 -2.28 10.48
C GLU A 86 9.36 -2.56 8.99
N ASP A 87 10.26 -3.49 8.68
CA ASP A 87 10.36 -4.09 7.35
C ASP A 87 9.34 -5.23 7.22
N LEU A 88 8.22 -4.94 6.56
CA LEU A 88 7.15 -5.92 6.33
C LEU A 88 7.60 -7.16 5.52
N LEU A 89 8.74 -7.10 4.83
CA LEU A 89 9.27 -8.21 4.03
C LEU A 89 10.17 -9.15 4.84
N ALA A 90 10.58 -8.78 6.06
CA ALA A 90 11.60 -9.50 6.82
C ALA A 90 11.28 -10.99 7.05
N GLU A 91 10.01 -11.28 7.34
CA GLU A 91 9.54 -12.62 7.68
C GLU A 91 9.30 -13.52 6.45
N PHE A 92 9.22 -12.96 5.24
CA PHE A 92 8.83 -13.69 4.03
C PHE A 92 10.02 -14.24 3.25
N ASP A 93 9.91 -15.44 2.70
CA ASP A 93 10.96 -16.07 1.88
C ASP A 93 10.70 -15.89 0.38
N SER A 94 11.48 -15.03 -0.30
CA SER A 94 11.24 -14.62 -1.69
C SER A 94 9.83 -14.06 -1.93
N PRO A 95 9.47 -12.94 -1.26
CA PRO A 95 8.09 -12.45 -1.27
C PRO A 95 7.60 -12.01 -2.66
N CYS A 96 6.37 -12.39 -2.99
CA CYS A 96 5.54 -11.69 -3.97
C CYS A 96 4.89 -10.49 -3.28
N VAL A 97 4.87 -9.33 -3.93
CA VAL A 97 4.35 -8.09 -3.35
C VAL A 97 3.41 -7.41 -4.34
N MET A 98 2.24 -6.96 -3.89
CA MET A 98 1.33 -6.12 -4.66
C MET A 98 0.95 -4.89 -3.85
N ASP A 99 0.98 -3.72 -4.50
CA ASP A 99 0.59 -2.44 -3.91
C ASP A 99 -0.73 -1.99 -4.53
N CYS A 100 -1.76 -1.86 -3.69
CA CYS A 100 -3.07 -1.35 -4.10
C CYS A 100 -3.34 0.00 -3.44
N LYS A 101 -3.34 1.06 -4.23
CA LYS A 101 -3.75 2.40 -3.79
C LYS A 101 -5.24 2.43 -3.48
N MET A 102 -5.61 2.95 -2.32
CA MET A 102 -6.99 2.95 -1.84
C MET A 102 -7.67 4.31 -1.98
N GLY A 103 -9.00 4.30 -2.06
CA GLY A 103 -9.88 5.46 -2.15
C GLY A 103 -10.35 5.74 -3.59
N VAL A 104 -11.40 6.55 -3.72
CA VAL A 104 -11.96 7.01 -5.02
C VAL A 104 -11.22 8.20 -5.61
N ARG A 105 -10.35 8.81 -4.80
CA ARG A 105 -9.52 9.95 -5.19
C ARG A 105 -8.14 9.83 -4.58
N THR A 106 -7.16 10.44 -5.23
CA THR A 106 -5.73 10.31 -4.89
C THR A 106 -5.00 11.64 -4.71
N TYR A 107 -5.79 12.70 -4.57
CA TYR A 107 -5.40 14.04 -4.19
C TYR A 107 -6.27 14.53 -3.03
N LEU A 108 -5.70 15.40 -2.21
CA LEU A 108 -6.43 16.08 -1.13
C LEU A 108 -7.33 17.18 -1.70
N GLU A 109 -8.46 17.46 -1.06
CA GLU A 109 -9.30 18.61 -1.45
C GLU A 109 -8.53 19.93 -1.40
N GLU A 110 -7.63 20.10 -0.42
CA GLU A 110 -6.76 21.26 -0.36
C GLU A 110 -5.84 21.40 -1.59
N GLU A 111 -5.41 20.29 -2.20
CA GLU A 111 -4.62 20.32 -3.43
C GLU A 111 -5.45 20.84 -4.61
N LEU A 112 -6.76 20.55 -4.66
CA LEU A 112 -7.68 21.15 -5.63
C LEU A 112 -7.81 22.65 -5.42
N ILE A 113 -8.09 23.09 -4.18
CA ILE A 113 -8.28 24.50 -3.84
C ILE A 113 -7.01 25.30 -4.16
N LYS A 114 -5.84 24.78 -3.77
CA LYS A 114 -4.53 25.42 -4.05
C LYS A 114 -4.30 25.54 -5.56
N ALA A 115 -4.61 24.50 -6.34
CA ALA A 115 -4.43 24.53 -7.79
C ALA A 115 -5.40 25.50 -8.49
N ARG A 116 -6.63 25.69 -7.99
CA ARG A 116 -7.55 26.71 -8.51
C ARG A 116 -7.05 28.13 -8.24
N LYS A 117 -6.49 28.37 -7.05
CA LYS A 117 -5.95 29.70 -6.68
C LYS A 117 -4.63 30.03 -7.39
N LYS A 118 -3.74 29.04 -7.53
CA LYS A 118 -2.43 29.19 -8.16
C LYS A 118 -2.08 27.92 -8.95
N PRO A 119 -2.52 27.83 -10.22
CA PRO A 119 -2.25 26.66 -11.04
C PRO A 119 -0.75 26.53 -11.28
N SER A 120 -0.20 25.37 -10.94
CA SER A 120 1.18 25.00 -11.25
C SER A 120 1.18 23.97 -12.38
N LEU A 121 1.79 24.33 -13.50
CA LEU A 121 1.95 23.47 -14.66
C LEU A 121 3.05 22.42 -14.45
N ARG A 122 2.82 21.19 -14.92
CA ARG A 122 3.68 20.02 -14.73
C ARG A 122 3.94 19.31 -16.05
N LYS A 123 5.14 19.57 -16.62
CA LYS A 123 5.61 18.95 -17.86
C LYS A 123 5.81 17.43 -17.72
N ASP A 124 6.29 16.99 -16.56
CA ASP A 124 6.49 15.57 -16.27
C ASP A 124 5.17 14.78 -16.21
N MET A 125 4.09 15.40 -15.74
CA MET A 125 2.76 14.78 -15.72
C MET A 125 2.14 14.75 -17.11
N TYR A 126 2.33 15.79 -17.93
CA TYR A 126 1.91 15.80 -19.32
C TYR A 126 2.59 14.69 -20.12
N GLN A 127 3.91 14.56 -19.99
CA GLN A 127 4.68 13.51 -20.67
C GLN A 127 4.15 12.10 -20.32
N LYS A 128 3.87 11.85 -19.03
CA LYS A 128 3.25 10.59 -18.59
C LYS A 128 1.82 10.40 -19.09
N MET A 129 1.09 11.49 -19.33
CA MET A 129 -0.27 11.41 -19.85
C MET A 129 -0.26 10.95 -21.30
N ILE A 130 0.53 11.61 -22.16
CA ILE A 130 0.64 11.26 -23.58
C ILE A 130 1.29 9.89 -23.83
N GLU A 131 2.18 9.44 -22.95
CA GLU A 131 2.76 8.09 -23.00
C GLU A 131 1.69 6.99 -22.82
N VAL A 132 0.61 7.30 -22.10
CA VAL A 132 -0.48 6.36 -21.84
C VAL A 132 -1.61 6.57 -22.86
N ASP A 133 -1.94 7.82 -23.15
CA ASP A 133 -3.03 8.22 -24.03
C ASP A 133 -2.71 9.57 -24.70
N PRO A 134 -2.22 9.56 -25.95
CA PRO A 134 -1.88 10.78 -26.69
C PRO A 134 -3.04 11.76 -26.90
N ASP A 135 -4.28 11.26 -26.89
CA ASP A 135 -5.49 12.05 -27.15
C ASP A 135 -6.12 12.60 -25.85
N ALA A 136 -5.57 12.25 -24.68
CA ALA A 136 -6.09 12.68 -23.39
C ALA A 136 -5.91 14.17 -23.05
N PRO A 137 -4.79 14.86 -23.41
CA PRO A 137 -4.64 16.28 -23.14
C PRO A 137 -5.52 17.13 -24.07
N THR A 138 -5.99 18.26 -23.56
CA THR A 138 -6.68 19.29 -24.36
C THR A 138 -5.70 20.01 -25.30
N GLU A 139 -6.23 20.73 -26.29
CA GLU A 139 -5.41 21.55 -27.20
C GLU A 139 -4.49 22.54 -26.46
N GLU A 140 -5.01 23.19 -25.41
CA GLU A 140 -4.22 24.09 -24.56
C GLU A 140 -3.09 23.36 -23.82
N GLU A 141 -3.38 22.20 -23.23
CA GLU A 141 -2.38 21.37 -22.55
C GLU A 141 -1.28 20.89 -23.51
N ASN A 142 -1.65 20.56 -24.76
CA ASN A 142 -0.72 20.19 -25.83
C ASN A 142 0.16 21.37 -26.25
N MET A 143 -0.40 22.57 -26.39
CA MET A 143 0.37 23.79 -26.69
C MET A 143 1.39 24.10 -25.58
N LEU A 144 0.97 24.00 -24.31
CA LEU A 144 1.81 24.27 -23.15
C LEU A 144 2.78 23.12 -22.81
N ARG A 145 2.54 21.92 -23.36
CA ARG A 145 3.21 20.67 -23.02
C ARG A 145 3.25 20.42 -21.51
N ALA A 146 2.15 20.74 -20.84
CA ALA A 146 2.03 20.67 -19.40
C ALA A 146 0.57 20.56 -18.98
N VAL A 147 0.32 19.82 -17.89
CA VAL A 147 -0.99 19.72 -17.24
C VAL A 147 -0.89 20.18 -15.79
N THR A 148 -2.01 20.52 -15.15
CA THR A 148 -1.99 20.71 -13.69
C THR A 148 -2.01 19.37 -12.96
N LYS A 149 -1.52 19.34 -11.71
CA LYS A 149 -1.52 18.11 -10.90
C LYS A 149 -2.93 17.56 -10.69
N PRO A 150 -3.95 18.33 -10.26
CA PRO A 150 -5.32 17.83 -10.16
C PRO A 150 -5.85 17.19 -11.43
N ARG A 151 -5.67 17.86 -12.57
CA ARG A 151 -6.12 17.39 -13.88
C ARG A 151 -5.49 16.06 -14.27
N TYR A 152 -4.20 15.89 -14.00
CA TYR A 152 -3.51 14.60 -14.17
C TYR A 152 -4.08 13.51 -13.25
N MET A 153 -4.27 13.82 -11.96
CA MET A 153 -4.76 12.83 -11.00
C MET A 153 -6.20 12.40 -11.32
N GLN A 154 -7.08 13.35 -11.66
CA GLN A 154 -8.47 13.07 -12.08
C GLN A 154 -8.50 12.18 -13.33
N TRP A 155 -7.67 12.46 -14.34
CA TRP A 155 -7.57 11.58 -15.50
C TRP A 155 -7.03 10.19 -15.15
N ARG A 156 -5.99 10.11 -14.30
CA ARG A 156 -5.49 8.82 -13.80
C ARG A 156 -6.57 8.01 -13.10
N GLU A 157 -7.47 8.67 -12.38
CA GLU A 157 -8.58 8.04 -11.67
C GLU A 157 -9.64 7.48 -12.65
N THR A 158 -9.88 8.13 -13.79
CA THR A 158 -10.87 7.68 -14.78
C THR A 158 -10.38 6.56 -15.70
N ILE A 159 -9.07 6.48 -15.96
CA ILE A 159 -8.49 5.42 -16.81
C ILE A 159 -8.10 4.15 -16.04
N SER A 160 -8.15 4.19 -14.71
CA SER A 160 -7.91 3.04 -13.82
C SER A 160 -9.17 2.68 -13.06
N SER A 161 -9.09 1.66 -12.20
CA SER A 161 -10.21 1.21 -11.37
C SER A 161 -10.54 2.16 -10.20
N THR A 162 -9.76 3.24 -10.00
CA THR A 162 -9.93 4.12 -8.83
C THR A 162 -11.33 4.75 -8.76
N ALA A 163 -11.82 5.35 -9.85
CA ALA A 163 -13.12 6.00 -9.85
C ALA A 163 -14.30 5.02 -9.80
N THR A 164 -14.12 3.77 -10.27
CA THR A 164 -15.21 2.79 -10.43
C THR A 164 -15.22 1.68 -9.39
N LEU A 165 -14.10 1.43 -8.72
CA LEU A 165 -13.95 0.37 -7.72
C LEU A 165 -13.33 0.87 -6.41
N GLY A 166 -12.86 2.12 -6.32
CA GLY A 166 -12.34 2.71 -5.07
C GLY A 166 -10.94 2.25 -4.68
N PHE A 167 -10.21 1.64 -5.61
CA PHE A 167 -8.80 1.33 -5.48
C PHE A 167 -8.17 1.12 -6.86
N ARG A 168 -6.84 1.02 -6.94
CA ARG A 168 -6.13 0.52 -8.13
C ARG A 168 -4.83 -0.17 -7.76
N ILE A 169 -4.41 -1.11 -8.60
CA ILE A 169 -3.09 -1.73 -8.50
C ILE A 169 -2.04 -0.73 -9.00
N GLU A 170 -1.03 -0.42 -8.19
CA GLU A 170 0.09 0.45 -8.58
C GLU A 170 1.28 -0.38 -9.10
N GLY A 171 1.45 -1.60 -8.60
CA GLY A 171 2.50 -2.50 -9.06
C GLY A 171 2.47 -3.87 -8.40
N ILE A 172 3.15 -4.81 -9.05
CA ILE A 172 3.32 -6.19 -8.59
C ILE A 172 4.79 -6.57 -8.76
N LYS A 173 5.38 -7.18 -7.74
CA LYS A 173 6.65 -7.89 -7.82
C LYS A 173 6.40 -9.37 -7.59
N LYS A 174 6.83 -10.20 -8.53
CA LYS A 174 6.69 -11.65 -8.49
C LYS A 174 7.87 -12.31 -7.76
N GLU A 175 7.73 -13.60 -7.49
CA GLU A 175 8.73 -14.44 -6.81
C GLU A 175 10.08 -14.44 -7.55
N ASP A 176 10.04 -14.47 -8.88
CA ASP A 176 11.22 -14.45 -9.79
C ASP A 176 11.96 -13.10 -9.81
N GLY A 177 11.45 -12.08 -9.10
CA GLY A 177 12.01 -10.75 -9.07
C GLY A 177 11.44 -9.80 -10.14
N THR A 178 10.63 -10.29 -11.07
CA THR A 178 10.01 -9.47 -12.11
C THR A 178 9.06 -8.45 -11.48
N VAL A 179 9.21 -7.19 -11.86
CA VAL A 179 8.37 -6.08 -11.38
C VAL A 179 7.52 -5.55 -12.53
N ASN A 180 6.20 -5.65 -12.40
CA ASN A 180 5.24 -5.03 -13.29
C ASN A 180 4.66 -3.77 -12.62
N ARG A 181 4.67 -2.64 -13.33
CA ARG A 181 4.03 -1.38 -12.90
C ARG A 181 3.00 -0.89 -13.93
N ASP A 182 2.63 -1.73 -14.90
CA ASP A 182 1.80 -1.35 -16.03
C ASP A 182 0.31 -1.59 -15.82
N PHE A 183 -0.21 -0.96 -14.77
CA PHE A 183 -1.62 -1.05 -14.37
C PHE A 183 -2.39 0.25 -14.63
N LYS A 184 -1.85 1.15 -15.46
CA LYS A 184 -2.44 2.49 -15.65
C LYS A 184 -3.81 2.43 -16.31
N LYS A 185 -4.05 1.40 -17.12
CA LYS A 185 -5.33 1.12 -17.81
C LYS A 185 -6.08 -0.08 -17.24
N THR A 186 -5.63 -0.63 -16.11
CA THR A 186 -6.34 -1.69 -15.39
C THR A 186 -7.52 -1.06 -14.67
N ARG A 187 -8.72 -1.26 -15.23
CA ARG A 187 -9.92 -0.51 -14.85
C ARG A 187 -11.10 -1.40 -14.49
N THR A 188 -11.38 -2.42 -15.29
CA THR A 188 -12.59 -3.24 -15.07
C THR A 188 -12.37 -4.25 -13.97
N LYS A 189 -13.47 -4.76 -13.39
CA LYS A 189 -13.44 -5.79 -12.37
C LYS A 189 -12.71 -7.04 -12.86
N GLU A 190 -12.93 -7.43 -14.11
CA GLU A 190 -12.33 -8.60 -14.76
C GLU A 190 -10.82 -8.44 -14.89
N GLN A 191 -10.33 -7.27 -15.31
CA GLN A 191 -8.90 -7.00 -15.41
C GLN A 191 -8.22 -7.03 -14.04
N VAL A 192 -8.89 -6.52 -13.00
CA VAL A 192 -8.37 -6.56 -11.62
C VAL A 192 -8.37 -8.00 -11.09
N THR A 193 -9.45 -8.75 -11.30
CA THR A 193 -9.54 -10.18 -10.93
C THR A 193 -8.41 -10.98 -11.57
N GLU A 194 -8.13 -10.76 -12.86
CA GLU A 194 -7.04 -11.44 -13.57
C GLU A 194 -5.68 -11.09 -12.99
N ALA A 195 -5.43 -9.81 -12.67
CA ALA A 195 -4.18 -9.41 -12.02
C ALA A 195 -3.99 -10.08 -10.64
N PHE A 196 -5.07 -10.26 -9.86
CA PHE A 196 -5.01 -11.02 -8.61
C PHE A 196 -4.83 -12.53 -8.82
N ARG A 197 -5.48 -13.10 -9.84
CA ARG A 197 -5.31 -14.52 -10.22
C ARG A 197 -3.85 -14.80 -10.59
N GLU A 198 -3.25 -13.96 -11.44
CA GLU A 198 -1.85 -14.06 -11.83
C GLU A 198 -0.90 -13.86 -10.63
N PHE A 199 -1.18 -12.86 -9.79
CA PHE A 199 -0.38 -12.55 -8.60
C PHE A 199 -0.36 -13.70 -7.59
N THR A 200 -1.50 -14.35 -7.40
CA THR A 200 -1.65 -15.48 -6.46
C THR A 200 -1.34 -16.82 -7.11
N ARG A 201 -1.23 -16.88 -8.44
CA ARG A 201 -1.13 -18.11 -9.24
C ARG A 201 -2.25 -19.11 -8.91
N GLY A 202 -3.45 -18.60 -8.60
CA GLY A 202 -4.58 -19.42 -8.15
C GLY A 202 -4.38 -20.08 -6.77
N ASN A 203 -3.37 -19.69 -5.99
CA ASN A 203 -3.13 -20.30 -4.68
C ASN A 203 -4.24 -19.92 -3.68
N ARG A 204 -5.06 -20.91 -3.34
CA ARG A 204 -6.23 -20.79 -2.48
C ARG A 204 -5.90 -20.45 -1.03
N ASN A 205 -4.81 -21.00 -0.49
CA ASN A 205 -4.42 -20.73 0.90
C ASN A 205 -3.98 -19.27 1.07
N VAL A 206 -3.26 -18.74 0.08
CA VAL A 206 -2.89 -17.32 -0.01
C VAL A 206 -4.14 -16.44 -0.15
N LEU A 207 -5.05 -16.77 -1.08
CA LEU A 207 -6.31 -16.03 -1.28
C LEU A 207 -7.16 -15.97 -0.01
N ASN A 208 -7.36 -17.12 0.66
CA ASN A 208 -8.11 -17.19 1.92
C ASN A 208 -7.46 -16.37 3.03
N SER A 209 -6.13 -16.42 3.13
CA SER A 209 -5.38 -15.62 4.11
C SER A 209 -5.52 -14.12 3.85
N TYR A 210 -5.46 -13.69 2.59
CA TYR A 210 -5.74 -12.30 2.23
C TYR A 210 -7.17 -11.90 2.55
N LEU A 211 -8.16 -12.72 2.18
CA LEU A 211 -9.56 -12.42 2.44
C LEU A 211 -9.85 -12.27 3.93
N ASN A 212 -9.36 -13.20 4.75
CA ASN A 212 -9.50 -13.13 6.21
C ASN A 212 -8.81 -11.89 6.78
N ARG A 213 -7.61 -11.56 6.28
CA ARG A 213 -6.89 -10.37 6.71
C ARG A 213 -7.62 -9.08 6.34
N LEU A 214 -8.17 -8.98 5.13
CA LEU A 214 -8.93 -7.82 4.66
C LEU A 214 -10.23 -7.64 5.45
N LYS A 215 -10.96 -8.73 5.75
CA LYS A 215 -12.14 -8.68 6.62
C LYS A 215 -11.79 -8.17 8.02
N GLY A 216 -10.64 -8.60 8.57
CA GLY A 216 -10.12 -8.09 9.84
C GLY A 216 -9.77 -6.59 9.79
N ILE A 217 -9.09 -6.15 8.72
CA ILE A 217 -8.80 -4.72 8.47
C ILE A 217 -10.12 -3.94 8.45
N ARG A 218 -11.10 -4.38 7.64
CA ARG A 218 -12.39 -3.73 7.49
C ARG A 218 -13.12 -3.55 8.82
N ALA A 219 -13.25 -4.62 9.61
CA ALA A 219 -13.92 -4.55 10.92
C ALA A 219 -13.17 -3.62 11.91
N THR A 220 -11.85 -3.56 11.82
CA THR A 220 -11.04 -2.68 12.69
C THR A 220 -11.18 -1.21 12.27
N LEU A 221 -11.23 -0.91 10.96
CA LEU A 221 -11.45 0.43 10.45
C LEU A 221 -12.78 1.03 10.93
N GLU A 222 -13.86 0.24 10.98
CA GLU A 222 -15.18 0.69 11.45
C GLU A 222 -15.19 1.14 12.92
N THR A 223 -14.23 0.69 13.71
CA THR A 223 -14.12 1.03 15.14
C THR A 223 -12.99 1.99 15.45
N SER A 224 -12.08 2.24 14.49
CA SER A 224 -10.89 3.09 14.66
C SER A 224 -11.25 4.57 14.80
N PRO A 225 -10.93 5.20 15.96
CA PRO A 225 -11.04 6.65 16.11
C PRO A 225 -10.12 7.39 15.14
N PHE A 226 -8.89 6.90 14.91
CA PHE A 226 -7.99 7.46 13.91
C PHE A 226 -8.68 7.52 12.54
N PHE A 227 -9.15 6.38 12.04
CA PHE A 227 -9.71 6.31 10.69
C PHE A 227 -10.89 7.27 10.52
N LYS A 228 -11.87 7.22 11.43
CA LYS A 228 -13.07 8.07 11.39
C LYS A 228 -12.77 9.57 11.31
N CYS A 229 -11.66 10.02 11.90
CA CYS A 229 -11.32 11.44 11.97
C CYS A 229 -10.18 11.86 11.03
N HIS A 230 -9.81 11.03 10.04
CA HIS A 230 -8.80 11.39 9.04
C HIS A 230 -9.35 11.23 7.64
N GLU A 231 -9.00 12.14 6.76
CA GLU A 231 -9.09 11.96 5.31
C GLU A 231 -7.92 11.07 4.87
N VAL A 232 -8.20 9.83 4.44
CA VAL A 232 -7.17 8.81 4.17
C VAL A 232 -6.88 8.73 2.68
N ILE A 233 -5.97 9.60 2.23
CA ILE A 233 -5.64 9.76 0.82
C ILE A 233 -4.24 9.29 0.50
N GLY A 234 -4.10 8.63 -0.64
CA GLY A 234 -2.81 8.24 -1.21
C GLY A 234 -2.12 7.07 -0.52
N SER A 235 -2.72 6.52 0.55
CA SER A 235 -2.31 5.29 1.19
C SER A 235 -2.61 4.06 0.32
N SER A 236 -1.96 2.95 0.66
CA SER A 236 -2.13 1.68 -0.02
C SER A 236 -2.37 0.53 0.94
N LEU A 237 -2.98 -0.54 0.43
CA LEU A 237 -2.88 -1.87 1.00
C LEU A 237 -1.73 -2.62 0.32
N LEU A 238 -0.74 -3.02 1.11
CA LEU A 238 0.42 -3.80 0.67
C LEU A 238 0.17 -5.29 0.93
N PHE A 239 -0.03 -6.04 -0.14
CA PHE A 239 -0.20 -7.49 -0.13
C PHE A 239 1.17 -8.14 -0.25
N ILE A 240 1.49 -9.05 0.67
CA ILE A 240 2.73 -9.81 0.62
C ILE A 240 2.41 -11.28 0.85
N HIS A 241 2.88 -12.14 -0.06
CA HIS A 241 2.84 -13.58 0.13
C HIS A 241 4.17 -14.24 -0.25
N ASP A 242 4.38 -15.47 0.19
CA ASP A 242 5.55 -16.25 -0.21
C ASP A 242 5.21 -17.71 -0.56
N LYS A 243 6.23 -18.45 -1.02
CA LYS A 243 6.11 -19.87 -1.40
C LYS A 243 5.71 -20.80 -0.25
N LYS A 244 5.82 -20.35 1.00
CA LYS A 244 5.35 -21.10 2.19
C LYS A 244 3.90 -20.77 2.52
N GLU A 245 3.21 -20.06 1.63
CA GLU A 245 1.83 -19.64 1.75
C GLU A 245 1.58 -18.71 2.95
N GLN A 246 2.65 -18.11 3.49
CA GLN A 246 2.48 -16.97 4.39
C GLN A 246 1.92 -15.83 3.56
N ALA A 247 0.81 -15.24 3.99
CA ALA A 247 0.17 -14.15 3.29
C ALA A 247 -0.42 -13.13 4.27
N LYS A 248 -0.05 -11.86 4.12
CA LYS A 248 -0.50 -10.77 5.01
C LYS A 248 -0.71 -9.49 4.20
N VAL A 249 -1.51 -8.59 4.77
CA VAL A 249 -1.84 -7.27 4.21
C VAL A 249 -1.65 -6.21 5.28
N TRP A 250 -1.08 -5.07 4.90
CA TRP A 250 -0.92 -3.89 5.75
C TRP A 250 -1.35 -2.62 5.04
N MET A 251 -1.81 -1.64 5.81
CA MET A 251 -1.98 -0.27 5.37
C MET A 251 -0.64 0.47 5.45
N ILE A 252 -0.27 1.16 4.37
CA ILE A 252 0.99 1.91 4.26
C ILE A 252 0.76 3.29 3.62
N ASP A 253 1.80 4.13 3.60
CA ASP A 253 1.88 5.39 2.88
C ASP A 253 0.89 6.49 3.33
N PHE A 254 1.02 6.92 4.58
CA PHE A 254 0.15 7.95 5.20
C PHE A 254 0.59 9.39 4.92
N GLY A 255 1.47 9.62 3.95
CA GLY A 255 2.04 10.94 3.65
C GLY A 255 1.04 12.01 3.20
N LYS A 256 -0.17 11.60 2.79
CA LYS A 256 -1.29 12.49 2.49
C LYS A 256 -2.53 12.18 3.34
N THR A 257 -2.40 11.37 4.38
CA THR A 257 -3.48 11.18 5.34
C THR A 257 -3.48 12.38 6.29
N THR A 258 -4.61 13.08 6.40
CA THR A 258 -4.70 14.33 7.18
C THR A 258 -5.88 14.27 8.15
N PRO A 259 -5.74 14.82 9.36
CA PRO A 259 -6.86 14.90 10.28
C PRO A 259 -7.95 15.84 9.76
N LEU A 260 -9.19 15.54 10.13
CA LEU A 260 -10.32 16.43 9.96
C LEU A 260 -10.29 17.54 11.03
N PRO A 261 -11.07 18.63 10.85
CA PRO A 261 -11.37 19.56 11.93
C PRO A 261 -11.97 18.82 13.14
N GLU A 262 -11.75 19.38 14.33
CA GLU A 262 -12.22 18.79 15.57
C GLU A 262 -13.74 18.51 15.54
N GLY A 263 -14.14 17.33 16.00
CA GLY A 263 -15.54 16.90 16.04
C GLY A 263 -16.11 16.39 14.71
N GLN A 264 -15.39 16.51 13.59
CA GLN A 264 -15.83 15.95 12.31
C GLN A 264 -15.42 14.49 12.15
N VAL A 265 -16.23 13.74 11.40
CA VAL A 265 -15.99 12.34 11.04
C VAL A 265 -16.35 12.10 9.58
N LEU A 266 -15.71 11.11 8.97
CA LEU A 266 -16.05 10.58 7.65
C LEU A 266 -16.73 9.21 7.78
N GLN A 267 -17.54 8.86 6.78
CA GLN A 267 -18.14 7.54 6.65
C GLN A 267 -17.26 6.59 5.80
N HIS A 268 -16.41 7.14 4.93
CA HIS A 268 -15.48 6.42 4.05
C HIS A 268 -16.12 5.48 3.01
N ASN A 269 -17.44 5.39 2.97
CA ASN A 269 -18.20 4.53 2.06
C ASN A 269 -19.27 5.30 1.27
N VAL A 270 -19.33 6.63 1.40
CA VAL A 270 -20.25 7.49 0.65
C VAL A 270 -19.52 8.18 -0.50
N PRO A 271 -20.23 8.61 -1.55
CA PRO A 271 -19.61 9.31 -2.67
C PRO A 271 -18.91 10.60 -2.23
N TRP A 272 -17.72 10.81 -2.76
CA TRP A 272 -17.03 12.08 -2.62
C TRP A 272 -17.74 13.18 -3.42
N VAL A 273 -17.92 14.32 -2.77
CA VAL A 273 -18.36 15.58 -3.37
C VAL A 273 -17.50 16.67 -2.75
N GLU A 274 -16.98 17.58 -3.58
CA GLU A 274 -16.09 18.65 -3.11
C GLU A 274 -16.67 19.37 -1.87
N GLY A 275 -15.92 19.36 -0.78
CA GLY A 275 -16.28 19.94 0.51
C GLY A 275 -16.69 18.91 1.57
N ASN A 276 -17.06 17.69 1.19
CA ASN A 276 -17.36 16.62 2.14
C ASN A 276 -16.13 15.82 2.60
N ARG A 277 -14.99 15.95 1.90
CA ARG A 277 -13.71 15.28 2.19
C ARG A 277 -13.75 13.74 2.20
N GLU A 278 -14.83 13.12 1.75
CA GLU A 278 -14.94 11.67 1.70
C GLU A 278 -13.89 11.07 0.77
N ASP A 279 -13.28 9.97 1.17
CA ASP A 279 -12.20 9.32 0.42
C ASP A 279 -12.65 8.03 -0.27
N GLY A 280 -13.81 7.48 0.10
CA GLY A 280 -14.34 6.23 -0.43
C GLY A 280 -13.45 5.02 -0.14
N TYR A 281 -12.64 5.08 0.92
CA TYR A 281 -11.70 4.02 1.28
C TYR A 281 -12.41 2.69 1.60
N LEU A 282 -13.48 2.72 2.39
CA LEU A 282 -14.26 1.51 2.72
C LEU A 282 -15.01 0.98 1.51
N TRP A 283 -15.52 1.85 0.63
CA TRP A 283 -16.08 1.41 -0.64
C TRP A 283 -15.06 0.64 -1.49
N GLY A 284 -13.82 1.15 -1.56
CA GLY A 284 -12.69 0.47 -2.17
C GLY A 284 -12.40 -0.90 -1.57
N LEU A 285 -12.34 -0.96 -0.23
CA LEU A 285 -12.09 -2.19 0.49
C LEU A 285 -13.21 -3.23 0.31
N ASP A 286 -14.46 -2.79 0.27
CA ASP A 286 -15.63 -3.65 0.05
C ASP A 286 -15.59 -4.30 -1.34
N ASN A 287 -15.31 -3.52 -2.39
CA ASN A 287 -15.13 -4.04 -3.74
C ASN A 287 -13.97 -5.02 -3.82
N LEU A 288 -12.85 -4.73 -3.15
CA LEU A 288 -11.67 -5.59 -3.13
C LEU A 288 -11.96 -6.94 -2.43
N ILE A 289 -12.65 -6.91 -1.29
CA ILE A 289 -13.11 -8.11 -0.57
C ILE A 289 -14.06 -8.94 -1.45
N GLN A 290 -15.00 -8.28 -2.14
CA GLN A 290 -15.92 -8.96 -3.05
C GLN A 290 -15.17 -9.65 -4.19
N ILE A 291 -14.27 -8.95 -4.87
CA ILE A 291 -13.45 -9.49 -5.97
C ILE A 291 -12.69 -10.74 -5.52
N LEU A 292 -12.01 -10.69 -4.37
CA LEU A 292 -11.25 -11.83 -3.86
C LEU A 292 -12.14 -12.98 -3.37
N THR A 293 -13.34 -12.67 -2.87
CA THR A 293 -14.33 -13.70 -2.50
C THR A 293 -14.79 -14.46 -3.74
N GLU A 294 -15.18 -13.75 -4.79
CA GLU A 294 -15.62 -14.35 -6.06
C GLU A 294 -14.48 -15.12 -6.75
N LEU A 295 -13.26 -14.57 -6.73
CA LEU A 295 -12.09 -15.26 -7.25
C LEU A 295 -11.86 -16.58 -6.50
N SER A 296 -11.87 -16.55 -5.17
CA SER A 296 -11.70 -17.76 -4.34
C SER A 296 -12.76 -18.82 -4.64
N GLN A 297 -14.02 -18.42 -4.86
CA GLN A 297 -15.11 -19.34 -5.22
C GLN A 297 -14.95 -19.91 -6.64
N SER A 298 -14.42 -19.13 -7.58
CA SER A 298 -14.17 -19.63 -8.95
C SER A 298 -13.07 -20.70 -8.98
N GLU A 299 -12.08 -20.59 -8.11
CA GLU A 299 -11.02 -21.60 -7.92
C GLU A 299 -11.48 -22.80 -7.05
N ASP A 300 -12.74 -22.80 -6.56
CA ASP A 300 -13.39 -23.97 -5.94
C ASP A 300 -14.02 -24.93 -6.96
N LEU A 301 -14.31 -24.44 -8.17
CA LEU A 301 -15.00 -25.19 -9.21
C LEU A 301 -14.05 -25.89 -10.20
N HIS A 302 -12.74 -25.71 -10.03
CA HIS A 302 -11.66 -26.23 -10.88
C HIS A 302 -10.62 -26.97 -10.04
#